data_AF-A0A2E4YPR0-F1
#
_entry.id   AF-A0A2E4YPR0-F1
#
_cell.length_a   1.000
_cell.length_b   1.000
_cell.length_c   1.000
_cell.angle_alpha   90.00
_cell.angle_beta   90.00
_cell.angle_gamma   90.00
#
_symmetry.space_group_name_H-M   'P 1'
#
loop_
_entity.id
_entity.type
_entity.pdbx_description
1 polymer ?
#
loop_
_entity_poly.entity_id
_entity_poly.type
_entity_poly.pdbx_seq_one_letter_code
_entity_poly.pdbx_strand_id
1 'polypeptide(L)'
;MKLDTFNNSWYHPGGVIKRTMWYFINAIFFNSYIIPFSGFKCFLLRFFGATIGEKVVIKPKVNIKYPWNISIGNNVWIGEGVWIDSLGKVSIGNNVCISQGAYLLTGNHNYKKSSFDLMVNDVLIKDGVWIGAKSIVCPGVICNENAVLSVGSTATKNLEAFTIYQGSPAKLLRKRIYDNEG
;
A
#
# COMPACT_ATOMS: atom_id res chain seq x y z
N MET A 1 27.74 3.09 6.88
CA MET A 1 26.44 3.58 7.40
C MET A 1 26.63 3.90 8.88
N LYS A 2 26.21 5.09 9.33
CA LYS A 2 26.36 5.59 10.71
C LYS A 2 24.97 5.91 11.27
N LEU A 3 24.32 4.90 11.85
CA LEU A 3 22.93 4.98 12.29
C LEU A 3 22.70 5.92 13.48
N ASP A 4 23.75 6.23 14.23
CA ASP A 4 23.80 7.23 15.30
C ASP A 4 23.68 8.67 14.78
N THR A 5 23.92 8.89 13.48
CA THR A 5 23.89 10.21 12.84
C THR A 5 22.65 10.44 11.96
N PHE A 6 21.69 9.51 11.99
CA PHE A 6 20.43 9.60 11.25
C PHE A 6 19.58 10.80 11.68
N ASN A 7 19.05 11.54 10.72
CA ASN A 7 18.22 12.72 10.98
C ASN A 7 16.85 12.64 10.28
N ASN A 8 15.80 12.66 11.09
CA ASN A 8 14.40 12.65 10.67
C ASN A 8 13.57 13.78 11.28
N SER A 9 14.20 14.86 11.74
CA SER A 9 13.48 15.96 12.41
C SER A 9 12.38 16.59 11.56
N TRP A 10 12.51 16.52 10.23
CA TRP A 10 11.52 16.99 9.25
C TRP A 10 10.28 16.10 9.15
N TYR A 11 10.38 14.83 9.55
CA TYR A 11 9.33 13.85 9.37
C TYR A 11 8.39 13.82 10.58
N HIS A 12 7.10 14.04 10.31
CA HIS A 12 6.07 14.08 11.34
C HIS A 12 5.08 12.91 11.19
N PRO A 13 5.31 11.78 11.87
CA PRO A 13 4.47 10.57 11.77
C PRO A 13 3.11 10.67 12.48
N GLY A 14 2.70 11.85 12.94
CA GLY A 14 1.52 12.04 13.80
C GLY A 14 1.83 11.94 15.30
N GLY A 15 0.87 12.37 16.12
CA GLY A 15 1.03 12.46 17.58
C GLY A 15 1.24 11.10 18.25
N VAL A 16 2.08 11.08 19.29
CA VAL A 16 2.51 9.84 19.96
C VAL A 16 1.32 9.01 20.45
N ILE A 17 0.35 9.64 21.12
CA ILE A 17 -0.85 8.97 21.63
C ILE A 17 -1.61 8.27 20.50
N LYS A 18 -1.84 8.97 19.38
CA LYS A 18 -2.56 8.43 18.22
C LYS A 18 -1.85 7.20 17.63
N ARG A 19 -0.52 7.28 17.49
CA ARG A 19 0.29 6.15 17.01
C ARG A 19 0.27 4.96 17.97
N THR A 20 0.38 5.23 19.28
CA THR A 20 0.35 4.18 20.30
C THR A 20 -1.00 3.46 20.32
N MET A 21 -2.10 4.21 20.28
CA MET A 21 -3.44 3.61 20.16
C MET A 21 -3.56 2.80 18.88
N TRP A 22 -3.13 3.36 17.75
CA TRP A 22 -3.20 2.66 16.47
C TRP A 22 -2.37 1.38 16.47
N TYR A 23 -1.20 1.35 17.11
CA TYR A 23 -0.37 0.16 17.22
C TYR A 23 -1.15 -1.03 17.80
N PHE A 24 -1.85 -0.83 18.91
CA PHE A 24 -2.67 -1.89 19.53
C PHE A 24 -3.90 -2.23 18.69
N ILE A 25 -4.59 -1.22 18.13
CA ILE A 25 -5.74 -1.43 17.25
C ILE A 25 -5.34 -2.27 16.03
N ASN A 26 -4.24 -1.92 15.36
CA ASN A 26 -3.71 -2.64 14.22
C ASN A 26 -3.34 -4.08 14.60
N ALA A 27 -2.63 -4.28 15.73
CA ALA A 27 -2.24 -5.61 16.18
C ALA A 27 -3.45 -6.53 16.46
N ILE A 28 -4.49 -6.01 17.10
CA ILE A 28 -5.66 -6.80 17.52
C ILE A 28 -6.66 -6.99 16.38
N PHE A 29 -6.96 -5.95 15.61
CA PHE A 29 -8.08 -5.96 14.67
C PHE A 29 -7.68 -6.17 13.20
N PHE A 30 -6.45 -5.85 12.81
CA PHE A 30 -6.00 -5.90 11.40
C PHE A 30 -4.95 -7.01 11.19
N ASN A 31 -3.86 -6.97 11.94
CA ASN A 31 -2.75 -7.93 11.88
C ASN A 31 -3.01 -9.21 12.70
N SER A 32 -4.27 -9.64 12.76
CA SER A 32 -4.73 -10.84 13.44
C SER A 32 -5.75 -11.60 12.58
N TYR A 33 -6.15 -12.78 13.08
CA TYR A 33 -7.25 -13.56 12.53
C TYR A 33 -8.55 -13.41 13.34
N ILE A 34 -8.57 -12.51 14.34
CA ILE A 34 -9.65 -12.43 15.32
C ILE A 34 -10.92 -11.86 14.68
N ILE A 35 -10.81 -10.77 13.91
CA ILE A 35 -11.96 -10.11 13.30
C ILE A 35 -11.91 -10.24 11.76
N PRO A 36 -12.74 -11.10 11.15
CA PRO A 36 -12.83 -11.22 9.70
C PRO A 36 -13.72 -10.15 9.06
N PHE A 37 -14.47 -9.38 9.85
CA PHE A 37 -15.49 -8.45 9.37
C PHE A 37 -14.85 -7.15 8.82
N SER A 38 -14.94 -6.97 7.50
CA SER A 38 -14.35 -5.81 6.81
C SER A 38 -15.06 -4.49 7.17
N GLY A 39 -16.37 -4.50 7.42
CA GLY A 39 -17.12 -3.30 7.81
C GLY A 39 -16.60 -2.64 9.08
N PHE A 40 -16.28 -3.44 10.11
CA PHE A 40 -15.73 -2.94 11.37
C PHE A 40 -14.30 -2.39 11.19
N LYS A 41 -13.44 -3.09 10.44
CA LYS A 41 -12.10 -2.58 10.08
C LYS A 41 -12.19 -1.25 9.34
N CYS A 42 -13.09 -1.15 8.38
CA CYS A 42 -13.39 0.05 7.63
C CYS A 42 -13.81 1.22 8.53
N PHE A 43 -14.68 0.96 9.52
CA PHE A 43 -15.06 1.96 10.52
C PHE A 43 -13.84 2.47 11.33
N LEU A 44 -13.02 1.55 11.85
CA LEU A 44 -11.82 1.89 12.62
C LEU A 44 -10.82 2.72 11.78
N LEU A 45 -10.62 2.37 10.51
CA LEU A 45 -9.74 3.14 9.62
C LEU A 45 -10.23 4.59 9.45
N ARG A 46 -11.53 4.79 9.22
CA ARG A 46 -12.13 6.13 9.12
C ARG A 46 -11.97 6.90 10.42
N PHE A 47 -12.23 6.26 11.56
CA PHE A 47 -12.05 6.88 12.88
C PHE A 47 -10.62 7.36 13.11
N PHE A 48 -9.62 6.62 12.63
CA PHE A 48 -8.21 7.03 12.72
C PHE A 48 -7.75 7.99 11.61
N GLY A 49 -8.65 8.43 10.73
CA GLY A 49 -8.41 9.49 9.75
C GLY A 49 -8.13 9.02 8.33
N ALA A 50 -8.34 7.74 8.01
CA ALA A 50 -8.29 7.28 6.62
C ALA A 50 -9.55 7.72 5.85
N THR A 51 -9.43 7.96 4.55
CA THR A 51 -10.58 8.05 3.64
C THR A 51 -10.83 6.69 3.04
N ILE A 52 -12.04 6.16 3.16
CA ILE A 52 -12.37 4.80 2.68
C ILE A 52 -13.75 4.85 2.01
N GLY A 53 -13.85 4.31 0.81
CA GLY A 53 -15.08 4.18 0.04
C GLY A 53 -15.94 2.99 0.46
N GLU A 54 -16.89 2.65 -0.39
CA GLU A 54 -17.86 1.57 -0.21
C GLU A 54 -17.33 0.22 -0.71
N LYS A 55 -17.90 -0.87 -0.19
CA LYS A 55 -17.60 -2.25 -0.63
C LYS A 55 -16.11 -2.59 -0.59
N VAL A 56 -15.41 -2.10 0.44
CA VAL A 56 -14.00 -2.40 0.70
C VAL A 56 -13.88 -3.65 1.56
N VAL A 57 -13.15 -4.64 1.05
CA VAL A 57 -12.85 -5.91 1.73
C VAL A 57 -11.41 -5.89 2.23
N ILE A 58 -11.23 -6.11 3.53
CA ILE A 58 -9.94 -6.13 4.21
C ILE A 58 -9.77 -7.48 4.90
N LYS A 59 -8.95 -8.33 4.30
CA LYS A 59 -8.72 -9.69 4.78
C LYS A 59 -7.88 -9.71 6.08
N PRO A 60 -7.81 -10.85 6.77
CA PRO A 60 -6.97 -11.00 7.97
C PRO A 60 -5.49 -10.69 7.71
N LYS A 61 -4.74 -10.41 8.78
CA LYS A 61 -3.28 -10.18 8.72
C LYS A 61 -2.83 -8.99 7.87
N VAL A 62 -3.72 -8.06 7.52
CA VAL A 62 -3.31 -6.80 6.88
C VAL A 62 -2.60 -5.94 7.92
N ASN A 63 -1.43 -5.42 7.60
CA ASN A 63 -0.66 -4.53 8.47
C ASN A 63 -0.66 -3.11 7.89
N ILE A 64 -1.10 -2.13 8.68
CA ILE A 64 -1.17 -0.72 8.27
C ILE A 64 -0.40 0.10 9.30
N LYS A 65 0.59 0.87 8.85
CA LYS A 65 1.42 1.65 9.79
C LYS A 65 0.72 2.91 10.27
N TYR A 66 0.28 3.76 9.34
CA TYR A 66 -0.36 5.05 9.63
C TYR A 66 -1.62 5.22 8.75
N PRO A 67 -2.83 4.95 9.28
CA PRO A 67 -4.06 4.95 8.49
C PRO A 67 -4.48 6.35 8.04
N TRP A 68 -4.10 7.40 8.77
CA TRP A 68 -4.37 8.80 8.37
C TRP A 68 -3.63 9.26 7.11
N ASN A 69 -2.74 8.42 6.56
CA ASN A 69 -2.08 8.64 5.28
C ASN A 69 -2.71 7.82 4.14
N ILE A 70 -3.84 7.15 4.38
CA ILE A 70 -4.46 6.23 3.42
C ILE A 70 -5.76 6.81 2.88
N SER A 71 -5.91 6.75 1.55
CA SER A 71 -7.17 6.96 0.85
C SER A 71 -7.49 5.72 0.01
N ILE A 72 -8.71 5.21 0.11
CA ILE A 72 -9.20 4.03 -0.62
C ILE A 72 -10.56 4.36 -1.25
N GLY A 73 -10.69 4.11 -2.55
CA GLY A 73 -11.94 4.24 -3.30
C GLY A 73 -12.94 3.12 -3.02
N ASN A 74 -13.83 2.90 -3.98
CA ASN A 74 -14.92 1.92 -3.91
C ASN A 74 -14.52 0.57 -4.50
N ASN A 75 -15.16 -0.52 -4.04
CA ASN A 75 -14.97 -1.87 -4.58
C ASN A 75 -13.50 -2.34 -4.53
N VAL A 76 -12.83 -2.16 -3.38
CA VAL A 76 -11.42 -2.52 -3.21
C VAL A 76 -11.28 -3.82 -2.43
N TRP A 77 -10.40 -4.69 -2.90
CA TRP A 77 -10.00 -5.91 -2.19
C TRP A 77 -8.56 -5.81 -1.70
N ILE A 78 -8.34 -5.99 -0.40
CA ILE A 78 -7.02 -6.07 0.22
C ILE A 78 -6.85 -7.47 0.82
N GLY A 79 -5.98 -8.26 0.20
CA GLY A 79 -5.70 -9.65 0.52
C GLY A 79 -4.94 -9.84 1.83
N GLU A 80 -4.87 -11.09 2.27
CA GLU A 80 -4.25 -11.48 3.52
C GLU A 80 -2.77 -11.11 3.57
N GLY A 81 -2.28 -10.65 4.72
CA GLY A 81 -0.85 -10.40 4.88
C GLY A 81 -0.30 -9.20 4.11
N VAL A 82 -1.16 -8.38 3.48
CA VAL A 82 -0.72 -7.15 2.81
C VAL A 82 -0.13 -6.18 3.84
N TRP A 83 1.03 -5.61 3.52
CA TRP A 83 1.67 -4.56 4.31
C TRP A 83 1.52 -3.22 3.60
N ILE A 84 0.95 -2.23 4.30
CA ILE A 84 0.85 -0.85 3.87
C ILE A 84 1.71 0.00 4.81
N ASP A 85 2.90 0.41 4.34
CA ASP A 85 3.87 1.14 5.16
C ASP A 85 3.43 2.57 5.46
N SER A 86 2.73 3.22 4.54
CA SER A 86 2.10 4.56 4.70
C SER A 86 2.88 5.61 5.53
N LEU A 87 4.22 5.62 5.47
CA LEU A 87 5.03 6.73 5.97
C LEU A 87 4.71 8.01 5.20
N GLY A 88 4.51 7.89 3.89
CA GLY A 88 3.88 8.87 3.00
C GLY A 88 2.45 8.46 2.65
N LYS A 89 1.81 9.20 1.73
CA LYS A 89 0.43 8.91 1.32
C LYS A 89 0.37 7.64 0.48
N VAL A 90 -0.68 6.85 0.71
CA VAL A 90 -1.05 5.71 -0.14
C VAL A 90 -2.47 5.95 -0.62
N SER A 91 -2.61 6.22 -1.92
CA SER A 91 -3.90 6.49 -2.56
C SER A 91 -4.28 5.31 -3.44
N ILE A 92 -5.42 4.69 -3.15
CA ILE A 92 -5.97 3.54 -3.88
C ILE A 92 -7.29 3.97 -4.50
N GLY A 93 -7.41 3.82 -5.81
CA GLY A 93 -8.61 4.16 -6.59
C GLY A 93 -9.75 3.15 -6.42
N ASN A 94 -10.68 3.16 -7.39
CA ASN A 94 -11.82 2.26 -7.42
C ASN A 94 -11.50 0.94 -8.13
N ASN A 95 -12.22 -0.13 -7.78
CA ASN A 95 -12.13 -1.43 -8.44
C ASN A 95 -10.69 -2.00 -8.42
N VAL A 96 -9.96 -1.79 -7.32
CA VAL A 96 -8.57 -2.23 -7.16
C VAL A 96 -8.51 -3.54 -6.40
N CYS A 97 -7.66 -4.46 -6.86
CA CYS A 97 -7.31 -5.67 -6.12
C CYS A 97 -5.84 -5.64 -5.71
N ILE A 98 -5.59 -5.80 -4.41
CA ILE A 98 -4.25 -5.97 -3.84
C ILE A 98 -4.21 -7.37 -3.26
N SER A 99 -3.56 -8.29 -3.96
CA SER A 99 -3.53 -9.70 -3.59
C SER A 99 -2.60 -9.95 -2.39
N GLN A 100 -2.77 -11.13 -1.79
CA GLN A 100 -2.15 -11.53 -0.54
C GLN A 100 -0.63 -11.34 -0.50
N GLY A 101 -0.13 -10.88 0.64
CA GLY A 101 1.29 -10.70 0.92
C GLY A 101 1.97 -9.59 0.13
N ALA A 102 1.22 -8.74 -0.58
CA ALA A 102 1.80 -7.61 -1.29
C ALA A 102 2.30 -6.52 -0.32
N TYR A 103 3.31 -5.76 -0.76
CA TYR A 103 3.89 -4.64 -0.02
C TYR A 103 3.64 -3.33 -0.77
N LEU A 104 3.03 -2.35 -0.10
CA LEU A 104 2.95 -0.97 -0.55
C LEU A 104 3.89 -0.13 0.31
N LEU A 105 4.99 0.31 -0.27
CA LEU A 105 6.08 0.96 0.45
C LEU A 105 6.15 2.44 0.09
N THR A 106 6.18 3.30 1.10
CA THR A 106 6.37 4.75 0.93
C THR A 106 7.65 5.25 1.59
N GLY A 107 8.21 4.48 2.54
CA GLY A 107 9.52 4.71 3.14
C GLY A 107 10.69 4.11 2.36
N ASN A 108 11.81 4.82 2.35
CA ASN A 108 13.14 4.29 2.03
C ASN A 108 14.20 5.07 2.83
N HIS A 109 15.48 4.79 2.58
CA HIS A 109 16.60 5.53 3.14
C HIS A 109 17.55 5.97 2.04
N ASN A 110 18.15 7.15 2.23
CA ASN A 110 19.15 7.66 1.32
C ASN A 110 20.48 6.91 1.53
N TYR A 111 20.65 5.81 0.81
CA TYR A 111 21.87 4.99 0.85
C TYR A 111 23.12 5.71 0.32
N LYS A 112 22.98 6.88 -0.32
CA LYS A 112 24.11 7.72 -0.76
C LYS A 112 24.64 8.61 0.36
N LYS A 113 23.93 8.74 1.49
CA LYS A 113 24.39 9.46 2.68
C LYS A 113 24.83 8.49 3.76
N SER A 114 25.94 8.77 4.43
CA SER A 114 26.41 7.96 5.56
C SER A 114 25.41 7.92 6.72
N SER A 115 24.62 8.98 6.90
CA SER A 115 23.58 9.12 7.93
C SER A 115 22.33 8.27 7.68
N PHE A 116 22.14 7.76 6.45
CA PHE A 116 21.01 6.89 6.10
C PHE A 116 19.64 7.52 6.37
N ASP A 117 19.52 8.84 6.12
CA ASP A 117 18.30 9.62 6.36
C ASP A 117 17.08 8.99 5.71
N LEU A 118 15.91 9.11 6.35
CA LEU A 118 14.64 8.68 5.77
C LEU A 118 14.33 9.42 4.46
N MET A 119 13.76 8.69 3.52
CA MET A 119 13.11 9.19 2.33
C MET A 119 11.65 8.76 2.38
N VAL A 120 10.73 9.66 2.05
CA VAL A 120 9.30 9.36 1.96
C VAL A 120 8.79 9.79 0.61
N ASN A 121 8.15 8.89 -0.12
CA ASN A 121 7.49 9.18 -1.38
C ASN A 121 6.12 8.50 -1.41
N ASP A 122 5.13 9.18 -1.96
CA ASP A 122 3.77 8.69 -2.03
C ASP A 122 3.65 7.53 -3.03
N VAL A 123 2.65 6.66 -2.81
CA VAL A 123 2.26 5.60 -3.75
C VAL A 123 0.85 5.89 -4.23
N LEU A 124 0.66 5.86 -5.54
CA LEU A 124 -0.64 6.08 -6.19
C LEU A 124 -1.02 4.84 -7.00
N ILE A 125 -2.14 4.22 -6.63
CA ILE A 125 -2.75 3.10 -7.33
C ILE A 125 -4.06 3.58 -7.91
N LYS A 126 -4.14 3.73 -9.24
CA LYS A 126 -5.35 4.20 -9.93
C LYS A 126 -6.39 3.09 -10.11
N ASP A 127 -7.52 3.47 -10.67
CA ASP A 127 -8.68 2.61 -10.84
C ASP A 127 -8.38 1.34 -11.67
N GLY A 128 -8.99 0.22 -11.28
CA GLY A 128 -8.87 -1.06 -12.01
C GLY A 128 -7.52 -1.76 -11.91
N VAL A 129 -6.57 -1.21 -11.14
CA VAL A 129 -5.25 -1.82 -10.95
C VAL A 129 -5.35 -3.14 -10.20
N TRP A 130 -4.53 -4.10 -10.62
CA TRP A 130 -4.33 -5.34 -9.89
C TRP A 130 -2.86 -5.50 -9.49
N ILE A 131 -2.61 -5.51 -8.18
CA ILE A 131 -1.33 -5.86 -7.59
C ILE A 131 -1.37 -7.33 -7.20
N GLY A 132 -0.57 -8.15 -7.90
CA GLY A 132 -0.48 -9.59 -7.72
C GLY A 132 0.09 -10.00 -6.36
N ALA A 133 -0.10 -11.27 -6.03
CA ALA A 133 0.29 -11.80 -4.73
C ALA A 133 1.80 -11.68 -4.52
N LYS A 134 2.22 -11.34 -3.30
CA LYS A 134 3.63 -11.15 -2.92
C LYS A 134 4.38 -10.13 -3.78
N SER A 135 3.68 -9.26 -4.50
CA SER A 135 4.29 -8.19 -5.29
C SER A 135 4.62 -6.99 -4.42
N ILE A 136 5.59 -6.19 -4.85
CA ILE A 136 6.09 -5.02 -4.12
C ILE A 136 5.90 -3.78 -4.98
N VAL A 137 5.29 -2.74 -4.43
CA VAL A 137 5.21 -1.40 -5.01
C VAL A 137 6.15 -0.50 -4.24
N CYS A 138 7.23 -0.04 -4.88
CA CYS A 138 8.25 0.80 -4.26
C CYS A 138 7.78 2.25 -4.06
N PRO A 139 8.48 3.03 -3.20
CA PRO A 139 8.15 4.43 -2.96
C PRO A 139 8.16 5.27 -4.24
N GLY A 140 7.17 6.16 -4.39
CA GLY A 140 7.07 7.07 -5.53
C GLY A 140 6.41 6.46 -6.78
N VAL A 141 6.00 5.18 -6.73
CA VAL A 141 5.41 4.50 -7.88
C VAL A 141 3.95 4.88 -8.07
N ILE A 142 3.61 5.22 -9.31
CA ILE A 142 2.25 5.35 -9.82
C ILE A 142 1.90 4.11 -10.63
N CYS A 143 0.90 3.35 -10.20
CA CYS A 143 0.27 2.31 -11.00
C CYS A 143 -0.92 2.92 -11.73
N ASN A 144 -0.80 3.17 -13.04
CA ASN A 144 -1.88 3.79 -13.82
C ASN A 144 -3.05 2.83 -14.08
N GLU A 145 -4.15 3.39 -14.56
CA GLU A 145 -5.45 2.72 -14.69
C GLU A 145 -5.33 1.35 -15.37
N ASN A 146 -5.98 0.35 -14.78
CA ASN A 146 -6.02 -1.02 -15.27
C ASN A 146 -4.65 -1.71 -15.43
N ALA A 147 -3.56 -1.15 -14.90
CA ALA A 147 -2.26 -1.81 -14.88
C ALA A 147 -2.29 -3.07 -14.01
N VAL A 148 -1.50 -4.07 -14.39
CA VAL A 148 -1.33 -5.31 -13.62
C VAL A 148 0.12 -5.48 -13.25
N LEU A 149 0.41 -5.63 -11.96
CA LEU A 149 1.70 -6.08 -11.47
C LEU A 149 1.59 -7.56 -11.13
N SER A 150 2.10 -8.45 -11.97
CA SER A 150 1.96 -9.89 -11.78
C SER A 150 2.61 -10.39 -10.48
N VAL A 151 2.21 -11.60 -10.05
CA VAL A 151 2.69 -12.27 -8.82
C VAL A 151 4.21 -12.18 -8.64
N GLY A 152 4.64 -11.87 -7.41
CA GLY A 152 6.06 -11.80 -7.03
C GLY A 152 6.87 -10.70 -7.72
N SER A 153 6.23 -9.76 -8.40
CA SER A 153 6.91 -8.70 -9.15
C SER A 153 7.20 -7.47 -8.30
N THR A 154 8.25 -6.71 -8.64
CA THR A 154 8.66 -5.51 -7.91
C THR A 154 8.58 -4.29 -8.82
N ALA A 155 7.55 -3.46 -8.65
CA ALA A 155 7.44 -2.19 -9.36
C ALA A 155 8.41 -1.18 -8.75
N THR A 156 9.50 -0.89 -9.46
CA THR A 156 10.49 0.14 -9.12
C THR A 156 10.32 1.42 -9.95
N LYS A 157 9.36 1.42 -10.89
CA LYS A 157 9.00 2.53 -11.78
C LYS A 157 7.47 2.51 -11.96
N ASN A 158 6.93 3.62 -12.48
CA ASN A 158 5.51 3.73 -12.78
C ASN A 158 5.07 2.63 -13.76
N LEU A 159 3.84 2.13 -13.57
CA LEU A 159 3.21 1.20 -14.49
C LEU A 159 2.32 1.97 -15.45
N GLU A 160 2.44 1.68 -16.74
CA GLU A 160 1.60 2.25 -17.80
C GLU A 160 0.16 1.73 -17.74
N ALA A 161 -0.79 2.57 -18.13
CA ALA A 161 -2.21 2.20 -18.14
C ALA A 161 -2.47 1.04 -19.10
N PHE A 162 -3.40 0.13 -18.75
CA PHE A 162 -3.76 -1.02 -19.59
C PHE A 162 -2.58 -1.90 -20.02
N THR A 163 -1.61 -2.12 -19.13
CA THR A 163 -0.47 -2.99 -19.39
C THR A 163 -0.20 -3.94 -18.23
N ILE A 164 0.51 -5.03 -18.52
CA ILE A 164 0.90 -6.07 -17.57
C ILE A 164 2.42 -6.00 -17.38
N TYR A 165 2.86 -5.97 -16.14
CA TYR A 165 4.26 -5.96 -15.73
C TYR A 165 4.64 -7.24 -15.00
N GLN A 166 5.86 -7.72 -15.23
CA GLN A 166 6.40 -8.94 -14.59
C GLN A 166 7.89 -8.82 -14.26
N GLY A 167 8.28 -9.44 -13.15
CA GLY A 167 9.68 -9.62 -12.73
C GLY A 167 10.10 -8.71 -11.57
N SER A 168 11.37 -8.84 -11.17
CA SER A 168 12.02 -7.99 -10.16
C SER A 168 13.40 -7.56 -10.66
N PRO A 169 13.59 -6.30 -11.09
CA PRO A 169 12.57 -5.26 -11.23
C PRO A 169 11.54 -5.61 -12.32
N ALA A 170 10.30 -5.17 -12.14
CA ALA A 170 9.22 -5.44 -13.06
C ALA A 170 9.41 -4.69 -14.38
N LYS A 171 9.23 -5.39 -15.50
CA LYS A 171 9.27 -4.83 -16.85
C LYS A 171 7.91 -5.00 -17.51
N LEU A 172 7.58 -4.09 -18.43
CA LEU A 172 6.39 -4.21 -19.26
C LEU A 172 6.47 -5.53 -20.05
N LEU A 173 5.48 -6.38 -19.87
CA LEU A 173 5.37 -7.67 -20.55
C LEU A 173 4.52 -7.54 -21.83
N ARG A 174 3.31 -6.99 -21.69
CA ARG A 174 2.35 -6.81 -22.79
C ARG A 174 1.23 -5.84 -22.41
N LYS A 175 0.43 -5.43 -23.40
CA LYS A 175 -0.84 -4.74 -23.16
C LYS A 175 -1.84 -5.68 -22.49
N ARG A 176 -2.69 -5.13 -21.62
CA ARG A 176 -3.85 -5.80 -21.05
C ARG A 176 -4.99 -5.66 -22.07
N ILE A 177 -5.44 -6.79 -22.59
CA ILE A 177 -6.59 -6.87 -23.49
C ILE A 177 -7.69 -7.54 -22.69
N TYR A 178 -8.86 -6.91 -22.64
CA TYR A 178 -10.05 -7.57 -22.15
C TYR A 178 -10.57 -8.46 -23.28
N ASP A 179 -10.94 -9.69 -22.96
CA ASP A 179 -11.75 -10.46 -23.89
C ASP A 179 -13.06 -9.68 -24.09
N ASN A 180 -13.52 -9.60 -25.35
CA ASN A 180 -14.84 -9.04 -25.63
C ASN A 180 -15.87 -9.98 -25.00
N GLU A 181 -16.22 -9.75 -23.74
CA GLU A 181 -17.38 -10.38 -23.14
C GLU A 181 -18.60 -9.58 -23.59
N GLY A 182 -19.45 -10.24 -24.37
CA GLY A 182 -20.74 -9.73 -24.84
C GLY A 182 -21.79 -9.63 -23.74
#